data_AF-A0A7W9CBV1-F1
#
_entry.id   AF-A0A7W9CBV1-F1
#
_cell.length_a   1.000
_cell.length_b   1.000
_cell.length_c   1.000
_cell.angle_alpha   90.00
_cell.angle_beta   90.00
_cell.angle_gamma   90.00
#
_symmetry.space_group_name_H-M   'P 1'
#
loop_
_entity.id
_entity.type
_entity.pdbx_description
1 polymer ?
#
loop_
_entity_poly.entity_id
_entity_poly.type
_entity_poly.pdbx_seq_one_letter_code
_entity_poly.pdbx_strand_id
1 'polypeptide(L)'
;MSYSLNSSSNDPRVDELQRRHRQRQSRFIMVFALIEGLVIVAALLAVYVLRLVDPDMGIWIIVAIAVIGGGILSASLVSSNTRHARDLRDITGH
;
A
#
# COMPACT_ATOMS: atom_id res chain seq x y z
N MET A 1 21.01 30.78 -23.96
CA MET A 1 21.96 29.67 -23.84
C MET A 1 21.14 28.43 -23.51
N SER A 2 20.86 27.62 -24.52
CA SER A 2 19.89 26.51 -24.52
C SER A 2 20.51 25.24 -23.96
N TYR A 3 19.97 24.73 -22.86
CA TYR A 3 20.16 23.33 -22.47
C TYR A 3 18.98 22.54 -23.02
N SER A 4 19.08 22.14 -24.30
CA SER A 4 18.11 21.27 -24.95
C SER A 4 18.73 19.88 -25.12
N LEU A 5 18.01 18.88 -24.59
CA LEU A 5 18.06 17.45 -24.94
C LEU A 5 19.39 16.71 -24.72
N ASN A 6 19.58 16.07 -23.55
CA ASN A 6 20.08 14.67 -23.45
C ASN A 6 20.11 14.07 -22.01
N SER A 7 19.02 14.10 -21.26
CA SER A 7 18.93 13.34 -19.99
C SER A 7 17.48 12.91 -19.75
N SER A 8 16.86 12.05 -20.56
CA SER A 8 17.28 10.68 -20.90
C SER A 8 17.64 9.86 -19.65
N SER A 9 16.61 9.46 -18.90
CA SER A 9 16.33 8.07 -18.51
C SER A 9 17.41 7.19 -17.84
N ASN A 10 18.52 7.75 -17.33
CA ASN A 10 19.63 6.92 -16.81
C ASN A 10 20.48 7.58 -15.71
N ASP A 11 19.92 8.51 -14.93
CA ASP A 11 20.63 9.05 -13.78
C ASP A 11 20.57 8.05 -12.61
N PRO A 12 21.69 7.41 -12.21
CA PRO A 12 21.69 6.34 -11.21
C PRO A 12 21.18 6.81 -9.84
N ARG A 13 21.20 8.11 -9.57
CA ARG A 13 20.70 8.67 -8.30
C ARG A 13 19.18 8.67 -8.19
N VAL A 14 18.45 8.94 -9.28
CA VAL A 14 16.97 8.85 -9.27
C VAL A 14 16.51 7.40 -9.23
N ASP A 15 17.25 6.50 -9.89
CA ASP A 15 16.99 5.06 -9.88
C ASP A 15 17.21 4.44 -8.49
N GLU A 16 18.26 4.87 -7.77
CA GLU A 16 18.52 4.46 -6.39
C GLU A 16 17.48 5.00 -5.40
N LEU A 17 17.03 6.25 -5.56
CA LEU A 17 15.98 6.83 -4.72
C LEU A 17 14.62 6.15 -4.94
N GLN A 18 14.28 5.85 -6.20
CA GLN A 18 13.04 5.15 -6.56
C GLN A 18 13.05 3.69 -6.05
N ARG A 19 14.20 3.00 -6.10
CA ARG A 19 14.38 1.66 -5.52
C ARG A 19 14.23 1.65 -4.01
N ARG A 20 14.82 2.62 -3.29
CA ARG A 20 14.68 2.72 -1.83
C ARG A 20 13.23 3.02 -1.40
N HIS A 21 12.50 3.83 -2.16
CA HIS A 21 11.08 4.08 -1.87
C HIS A 21 10.18 2.87 -2.17
N ARG A 22 10.39 2.17 -3.29
CA ARG A 22 9.68 0.91 -3.61
C ARG A 22 9.90 -0.17 -2.56
N GLN A 23 11.13 -0.33 -2.07
CA GLN A 23 11.45 -1.32 -1.04
C GLN A 23 10.75 -1.04 0.30
N ARG A 24 10.60 0.23 0.69
CA ARG A 24 9.87 0.59 1.92
C ARG A 24 8.36 0.32 1.79
N GLN A 25 7.77 0.64 0.64
CA GLN A 25 6.36 0.35 0.37
C GLN A 25 6.07 -1.16 0.30
N SER A 26 6.93 -1.95 -0.36
CA SER A 26 6.71 -3.40 -0.43
C SER A 26 6.82 -4.05 0.95
N ARG A 27 7.73 -3.58 1.81
CA ARG A 27 7.81 -4.04 3.21
C ARG A 27 6.58 -3.66 4.01
N PHE A 28 6.05 -2.45 3.85
CA PHE A 28 4.85 -2.02 4.55
C PHE A 28 3.64 -2.89 4.14
N ILE A 29 3.44 -3.11 2.84
CA ILE A 29 2.36 -3.97 2.33
C ILE A 29 2.52 -5.41 2.83
N MET A 30 3.75 -5.94 2.82
CA MET A 30 4.03 -7.30 3.27
C MET A 30 3.75 -7.48 4.76
N VAL A 31 4.26 -6.58 5.62
CA VAL A 31 4.03 -6.63 7.07
C VAL A 31 2.55 -6.41 7.38
N PHE A 32 1.91 -5.48 6.67
CA PHE A 32 0.48 -5.23 6.80
C PHE A 32 -0.34 -6.48 6.49
N ALA A 33 -0.09 -7.14 5.35
CA ALA A 33 -0.79 -8.36 4.96
C ALA A 33 -0.56 -9.51 5.96
N LEU A 34 0.64 -9.64 6.53
CA LEU A 34 0.92 -10.63 7.57
C LEU A 34 0.12 -10.37 8.84
N ILE A 35 0.07 -9.12 9.30
CA ILE A 35 -0.70 -8.74 10.49
C ILE A 35 -2.19 -8.92 10.23
N GLU A 36 -2.70 -8.43 9.09
CA GLU A 36 -4.10 -8.56 8.68
C GLU A 36 -4.54 -10.03 8.66
N GLY A 37 -3.73 -10.91 8.05
CA GLY A 37 -3.99 -12.33 8.02
C GLY A 37 -4.04 -12.95 9.42
N LEU A 38 -3.12 -12.56 10.30
CA LEU A 38 -3.11 -13.03 11.69
C LEU A 38 -4.35 -12.56 12.46
N VAL A 39 -4.77 -11.31 12.25
CA VAL A 39 -5.97 -10.74 12.86
C VAL A 39 -7.23 -11.46 12.38
N ILE A 40 -7.33 -11.77 11.08
CA ILE A 40 -8.47 -12.54 10.53
C ILE A 40 -8.50 -13.95 11.12
N VAL A 41 -7.36 -14.63 11.21
CA VAL A 41 -7.29 -15.96 11.83
C VAL A 41 -7.70 -15.90 13.30
N ALA A 42 -7.22 -14.92 14.06
CA ALA A 42 -7.62 -14.71 15.44
C ALA A 42 -9.12 -14.46 15.58
N ALA A 43 -9.71 -13.63 14.69
CA ALA A 43 -11.14 -13.38 14.66
C ALA A 43 -11.94 -14.64 14.34
N LEU A 44 -11.50 -15.45 13.36
CA LEU A 44 -12.13 -16.74 13.06
C LEU A 44 -12.10 -17.70 14.24
N LEU A 45 -10.97 -17.79 14.95
CA LEU A 45 -10.85 -18.61 16.14
C LEU A 45 -11.78 -18.12 17.26
N ALA A 46 -11.85 -16.79 17.47
CA ALA A 46 -12.74 -16.20 18.47
C ALA A 46 -14.22 -16.50 18.19
N VAL A 47 -14.65 -16.40 16.93
CA VAL A 47 -16.04 -16.61 16.51
C VAL A 47 -16.41 -18.09 16.47
N TYR A 48 -15.62 -18.92 15.78
CA TYR A 48 -16.04 -20.28 15.45
C TYR A 48 -15.52 -21.34 16.43
N VAL A 49 -14.32 -21.17 16.99
CA VAL A 49 -13.71 -22.17 17.87
C VAL A 49 -14.04 -21.89 19.32
N LEU A 50 -13.77 -20.66 19.76
CA LEU A 50 -13.99 -20.26 21.14
C LEU A 50 -15.42 -19.80 21.41
N ARG A 51 -16.21 -19.52 20.36
CA ARG A 51 -17.61 -19.06 20.45
C ARG A 51 -17.78 -17.83 21.36
N LEU A 52 -16.79 -16.93 21.38
CA LEU A 52 -16.85 -15.68 22.16
C LEU A 52 -17.87 -14.69 21.59
N VAL A 53 -18.21 -14.83 20.31
CA VAL A 53 -19.10 -13.93 19.57
C VAL A 53 -20.07 -14.78 18.76
N ASP A 54 -21.32 -14.34 18.69
CA ASP A 54 -22.32 -15.00 17.85
C ASP A 54 -21.87 -15.02 16.38
N PRO A 55 -21.99 -16.15 15.67
CA PRO A 55 -21.51 -16.30 14.29
C PRO A 55 -22.04 -15.24 13.34
N ASP A 56 -23.32 -14.87 13.49
CA ASP A 56 -23.98 -13.87 12.63
C ASP A 56 -23.32 -12.49 12.77
N MET A 57 -22.90 -12.12 13.98
CA MET A 57 -22.16 -10.87 14.23
C MET A 57 -20.67 -11.01 13.89
N GLY A 58 -20.09 -12.18 14.12
CA GLY A 58 -18.69 -12.47 13.82
C GLY A 58 -18.32 -12.30 12.35
N ILE A 59 -19.23 -12.69 11.44
CA ILE A 59 -19.04 -12.49 9.99
C ILE A 59 -18.89 -11.01 9.66
N TRP A 60 -19.73 -10.14 10.24
CA TRP A 60 -19.65 -8.70 10.01
C TRP A 60 -18.37 -8.08 10.56
N ILE A 61 -17.85 -8.59 11.68
CA ILE A 61 -16.55 -8.16 12.23
C ILE A 61 -15.42 -8.50 11.25
N ILE A 62 -15.39 -9.72 10.71
CA ILE A 62 -14.36 -10.15 9.76
C ILE A 62 -14.44 -9.32 8.46
N VAL A 63 -15.65 -9.08 7.96
CA VAL A 63 -15.86 -8.22 6.79
C VAL A 63 -15.40 -6.80 7.05
N ALA A 64 -15.72 -6.21 8.21
CA ALA A 64 -15.28 -4.87 8.57
C ALA A 64 -13.76 -4.75 8.62
N ILE A 65 -13.06 -5.74 9.20
CA ILE A 65 -11.60 -5.80 9.23
C ILE A 65 -11.06 -5.79 7.80
N ALA A 66 -11.53 -6.70 6.94
CA ALA A 66 -11.07 -6.80 5.57
C ALA A 66 -11.32 -5.53 4.73
N VAL A 67 -12.47 -4.87 4.94
CA VAL A 67 -12.81 -3.61 4.26
C VAL A 67 -11.89 -2.49 4.72
N ILE A 68 -11.64 -2.38 6.03
CA ILE A 68 -10.75 -1.36 6.58
C ILE A 68 -9.32 -1.57 6.07
N GLY A 69 -8.81 -2.80 6.12
CA GLY A 69 -7.44 -3.07 5.69
C GLY A 69 -7.25 -2.95 4.18
N GLY A 70 -8.21 -3.44 3.39
CA GLY A 70 -8.24 -3.23 1.94
C GLY A 70 -8.35 -1.74 1.57
N GLY A 71 -9.10 -0.96 2.33
CA GLY A 71 -9.23 0.49 2.19
C GLY A 71 -7.92 1.22 2.47
N ILE A 72 -7.24 0.89 3.57
CA ILE A 72 -5.93 1.46 3.93
C ILE A 72 -4.88 1.14 2.85
N LEU A 73 -4.84 -0.10 2.35
CA LEU A 73 -3.95 -0.48 1.25
C LEU A 73 -4.28 0.31 -0.02
N SER A 74 -5.55 0.38 -0.41
CA SER A 74 -5.98 1.12 -1.60
C SER A 74 -5.60 2.59 -1.51
N ALA A 75 -5.83 3.23 -0.35
CA ALA A 75 -5.42 4.60 -0.10
C ALA A 75 -3.90 4.78 -0.16
N SER A 76 -3.14 3.85 0.42
CA SER A 76 -1.67 3.85 0.38
C SER A 76 -1.15 3.76 -1.07
N LEU A 77 -1.70 2.85 -1.88
CA LEU A 77 -1.37 2.73 -3.31
C LEU A 77 -1.74 3.98 -4.11
N VAL A 78 -2.90 4.59 -3.87
CA VAL A 78 -3.28 5.82 -4.57
C VAL A 78 -2.37 6.99 -4.17
N SER A 79 -2.01 7.08 -2.89
CA SER A 79 -1.10 8.11 -2.39
C SER A 79 0.32 7.99 -2.97
N SER A 80 0.76 6.78 -3.32
CA SER A 80 2.04 6.56 -3.97
C SER A 80 2.00 6.93 -5.46
N ASN A 81 0.92 6.56 -6.16
CA ASN A 81 0.78 6.78 -7.58
C ASN A 81 0.57 8.27 -7.92
N THR A 82 -0.18 8.99 -7.10
CA THR A 82 -0.43 10.43 -7.27
C THR A 82 0.83 11.29 -7.10
N ARG A 83 1.82 10.84 -6.32
CA ARG A 83 3.13 11.52 -6.20
C ARG A 83 3.94 11.40 -7.49
N HIS A 84 3.95 10.23 -8.13
CA HIS A 84 4.64 10.03 -9.40
C HIS A 84 4.03 10.84 -10.56
N ALA A 85 2.71 11.04 -10.56
CA ALA A 85 2.02 11.81 -11.60
C ALA A 85 2.27 13.33 -11.52
N ARG A 86 2.55 13.85 -10.31
CA ARG A 86 2.83 15.29 -10.10
C ARG A 86 4.24 15.66 -10.53
N ASP A 87 5.24 14.83 -10.21
CA ASP A 87 6.62 15.07 -10.64
C ASP A 87 6.72 15.17 -12.16
N LEU A 88 6.05 14.28 -12.92
CA LEU A 88 6.07 14.31 -14.39
C LEU A 88 5.46 15.58 -15.00
N ARG A 89 4.52 16.22 -14.30
CA ARG A 89 3.82 17.41 -14.78
C ARG A 89 4.66 18.68 -14.63
N ASP A 90 5.48 18.77 -13.59
CA ASP A 90 6.42 19.88 -13.40
C ASP A 90 7.60 19.83 -14.38
N ILE A 91 8.04 18.64 -14.82
CA ILE A 91 9.15 18.50 -15.80
C ILE A 91 8.70 18.73 -17.25
N THR A 92 7.40 18.60 -17.55
CA THR A 92 6.86 18.76 -18.93
C THR A 92 6.27 20.16 -19.17
N GLY A 93 6.16 20.99 -18.11
CA GLY A 93 5.47 22.27 -18.13
C GLY A 93 6.29 23.51 -18.53
N HIS A 94 7.56 23.37 -18.91
CA HIS A 94 8.43 24.48 -19.30
C HIS A 94 9.25 24.20 -20.56
#